data_AF-A0A834LGN8-F1
#
_entry.id   AF-A0A834LGN8-F1
#
_cell.length_a   1.000
_cell.length_b   1.000
_cell.length_c   1.000
_cell.angle_alpha   90.00
_cell.angle_beta   90.00
_cell.angle_gamma   90.00
#
_symmetry.space_group_name_H-M   'P 1'
#
loop_
_entity.id
_entity.type
_entity.pdbx_description
1 polymer ?
#
loop_
_entity_poly.entity_id
_entity_poly.type
_entity_poly.pdbx_seq_one_letter_code
_entity_poly.pdbx_strand_id
1 'polypeptide(L)'
;MRDRRQAVSAKRSSAVSDVRDERSSERGLDRVREADESIQIYWSAIFILPQRVLHDIEQLLCAFLWAEPDLKCSSAKVAWHAVSVPKEEGGLGIRWLKTWNKASMLRHLWAICMKADTLWIKWIHTFVLKKHSLWRAKIPHDASWTVRKLLKLRDMAQPWIQYVIGDGKSTYLWADNWHNLGPLYKRFGDSRDFNVGRPLSAKREQELTIKQAADVP
;
A
#
# COMPACT_ATOMS: atom_id res chain seq x y z
N MET A 1 20.19 14.52 26.11
CA MET A 1 19.31 13.61 25.32
C MET A 1 19.74 13.42 23.86
N ARG A 2 20.40 14.39 23.19
CA ARG A 2 20.93 14.20 21.81
C ARG A 2 22.08 13.19 21.71
N ASP A 3 23.00 13.17 22.68
CA ASP A 3 24.15 12.24 22.69
C ASP A 3 23.78 10.76 22.66
N ARG A 4 22.78 10.35 23.46
CA ARG A 4 22.33 8.95 23.47
C ARG A 4 21.71 8.51 22.13
N ARG A 5 21.06 9.44 21.40
CA ARG A 5 20.51 9.14 20.07
C ARG A 5 21.61 9.02 19.03
N GLN A 6 22.64 9.88 19.10
CA GLN A 6 23.82 9.79 18.22
C GLN A 6 24.65 8.54 18.51
N ALA A 7 24.86 8.17 19.77
CA ALA A 7 25.58 6.94 20.15
C ALA A 7 24.85 5.66 19.70
N VAL A 8 23.52 5.63 19.79
CA VAL A 8 22.72 4.51 19.27
C VAL A 8 22.75 4.48 17.74
N SER A 9 22.76 5.64 17.07
CA SER A 9 22.90 5.72 15.61
C SER A 9 24.27 5.24 15.13
N ALA A 10 25.35 5.65 15.79
CA ALA A 10 26.72 5.25 15.47
C ALA A 10 26.95 3.75 15.70
N LYS A 11 26.42 3.21 16.82
CA LYS A 11 26.49 1.78 17.12
C LYS A 11 25.65 0.94 16.14
N ARG A 12 24.55 1.49 15.63
CA ARG A 12 23.74 0.88 14.55
C ARG A 12 24.50 0.85 13.22
N SER A 13 25.11 1.97 12.82
CA SER A 13 25.89 2.02 11.58
C SER A 13 27.09 1.07 11.61
N SER A 14 27.77 0.92 12.75
CA SER A 14 28.87 -0.04 12.95
C SER A 14 28.39 -1.50 12.89
N ALA A 15 27.25 -1.83 13.50
CA ALA A 15 26.72 -3.19 13.43
C ALA A 15 26.23 -3.56 12.01
N VAL A 16 25.76 -2.59 11.22
CA VAL A 16 25.38 -2.82 9.81
C VAL A 16 26.60 -2.94 8.90
N SER A 17 27.69 -2.21 9.18
CA SER A 17 28.94 -2.36 8.43
C SER A 17 29.63 -3.71 8.70
N ASP A 18 29.63 -4.18 9.95
CA ASP A 18 30.21 -5.49 10.31
C ASP A 18 29.52 -6.66 9.57
N VAL A 19 28.24 -6.52 9.26
CA VAL A 19 27.42 -7.50 8.54
C VAL A 19 27.75 -7.54 7.04
N ARG A 20 28.33 -6.45 6.53
CA ARG A 20 28.72 -6.29 5.14
C ARG A 20 30.09 -6.93 4.85
N ASP A 21 30.97 -7.04 5.86
CA ASP A 21 32.33 -7.56 5.70
C ASP A 21 32.42 -9.10 5.75
N GLU A 22 31.43 -9.80 6.29
CA GLU A 22 31.36 -11.26 6.19
C GLU A 22 30.91 -11.70 4.78
N ARG A 23 31.82 -12.08 3.89
CA ARG A 23 31.54 -12.64 2.53
C ARG A 23 30.54 -13.82 2.47
N SER A 24 30.20 -14.43 3.61
CA SER A 24 29.13 -15.44 3.72
C SER A 24 27.72 -14.82 3.78
N SER A 25 27.61 -13.58 4.29
CA SER A 25 26.41 -12.77 4.48
C SER A 25 25.83 -12.24 3.18
N GLU A 26 26.66 -11.85 2.20
CA GLU A 26 26.18 -11.32 0.90
C GLU A 26 25.32 -12.33 0.14
N ARG A 27 25.73 -13.62 0.11
CA ARG A 27 24.94 -14.70 -0.51
C ARG A 27 23.64 -14.99 0.26
N GLY A 28 23.63 -14.81 1.58
CA GLY A 28 22.42 -14.95 2.40
C GLY A 28 21.43 -13.80 2.14
N LEU A 29 21.94 -12.57 2.06
CA LEU A 29 21.16 -11.37 1.80
C LEU A 29 20.43 -11.39 0.46
N ASP A 30 21.10 -11.85 -0.61
CA ASP A 30 20.46 -11.92 -1.92
C ASP A 30 19.34 -12.97 -1.95
N ARG A 31 19.50 -14.11 -1.25
CA ARG A 31 18.43 -15.11 -1.09
C ARG A 31 17.26 -14.59 -0.28
N VAL A 32 17.51 -13.81 0.77
CA VAL A 32 16.46 -13.13 1.56
C VAL A 32 15.70 -12.14 0.69
N ARG A 33 16.41 -11.35 -0.14
CA ARG A 33 15.77 -10.40 -1.06
C ARG A 33 14.90 -11.12 -2.08
N GLU A 34 15.41 -12.17 -2.72
CA GLU A 34 14.65 -12.94 -3.71
C GLU A 34 13.42 -13.61 -3.09
N ALA A 35 13.56 -14.18 -1.88
CA ALA A 35 12.44 -14.74 -1.14
C ALA A 35 11.39 -13.67 -0.77
N ASP A 36 11.83 -12.51 -0.27
CA ASP A 36 10.94 -11.40 0.08
C ASP A 36 10.23 -10.86 -1.16
N GLU A 37 10.94 -10.67 -2.26
CA GLU A 37 10.39 -10.19 -3.54
C GLU A 37 9.37 -11.18 -4.12
N SER A 38 9.69 -12.48 -4.17
CA SER A 38 8.75 -13.50 -4.67
C SER A 38 7.49 -13.59 -3.81
N ILE A 39 7.64 -13.55 -2.48
CA ILE A 39 6.51 -13.51 -1.54
C ILE A 39 5.66 -12.27 -1.80
N GLN A 40 6.27 -11.10 -1.96
CA GLN A 40 5.57 -9.86 -2.21
C GLN A 40 4.86 -9.86 -3.57
N ILE A 41 5.52 -10.27 -4.64
CA ILE A 41 4.93 -10.28 -5.99
C ILE A 41 3.74 -11.23 -6.04
N TYR A 42 3.91 -12.46 -5.55
CA TYR A 42 2.86 -13.47 -5.63
C TYR A 42 1.71 -13.19 -4.66
N TRP A 43 2.00 -13.06 -3.36
CA TRP A 43 0.94 -12.96 -2.36
C TRP A 43 0.23 -11.62 -2.38
N SER A 44 0.96 -10.52 -2.62
CA SER A 44 0.34 -9.19 -2.67
C SER A 44 -0.39 -8.89 -3.99
N ALA A 45 -0.22 -9.74 -5.01
CA ALA A 45 -1.07 -9.74 -6.19
C ALA A 45 -2.48 -10.27 -5.89
N ILE A 46 -2.58 -11.24 -4.98
CA ILE A 46 -3.78 -12.05 -4.76
C ILE A 46 -4.53 -11.65 -3.48
N PHE A 47 -3.80 -11.31 -2.40
CA PHE A 47 -4.38 -11.10 -1.08
C PHE A 47 -3.86 -9.84 -0.37
N ILE A 48 -4.69 -9.33 0.54
CA ILE A 48 -4.27 -8.37 1.56
C ILE A 48 -3.72 -9.18 2.75
N LEU A 49 -2.44 -9.00 3.08
CA LEU A 49 -1.80 -9.77 4.14
C LEU A 49 -2.16 -9.20 5.53
N PRO A 50 -2.66 -10.03 6.48
CA PRO A 50 -2.85 -9.61 7.86
C PRO A 50 -1.52 -9.23 8.54
N GLN A 51 -1.58 -8.32 9.51
CA GLN A 51 -0.37 -7.86 10.22
C GLN A 51 0.37 -8.99 10.94
N ARG A 52 -0.35 -10.00 11.44
CA ARG A 52 0.26 -11.18 12.07
C ARG A 52 1.10 -11.97 11.07
N VAL A 53 0.57 -12.22 9.87
CA VAL A 53 1.31 -12.92 8.80
C VAL A 53 2.55 -12.13 8.39
N LEU A 54 2.45 -10.80 8.26
CA LEU A 54 3.62 -9.97 7.98
C LEU A 54 4.68 -10.09 9.09
N HIS A 55 4.25 -10.11 10.35
CA HIS A 55 5.17 -10.29 11.46
C HIS A 55 5.84 -11.66 11.45
N ASP A 56 5.08 -12.72 11.19
CA ASP A 56 5.60 -14.09 11.11
C ASP A 56 6.62 -14.23 9.95
N ILE A 57 6.35 -13.60 8.79
CA ILE A 57 7.31 -13.52 7.68
C ILE A 57 8.56 -12.72 8.08
N GLU A 58 8.39 -11.55 8.73
CA GLU A 58 9.52 -10.76 9.24
C GLU A 58 10.39 -11.59 10.20
N GLN A 59 9.78 -12.41 11.07
CA GLN A 59 10.51 -13.31 11.97
C GLN A 59 11.26 -14.41 11.22
N LEU A 60 10.67 -15.00 10.18
CA LEU A 60 11.31 -16.03 9.36
C LEU A 60 12.50 -15.47 8.57
N LEU A 61 12.35 -14.29 7.96
CA LEU A 61 13.44 -13.63 7.23
C LEU A 61 14.57 -13.20 8.19
N CYS A 62 14.21 -12.74 9.38
CA CYS A 62 15.17 -12.44 10.44
C CYS A 62 15.92 -13.70 10.90
N ALA A 63 15.21 -14.80 11.15
CA ALA A 63 15.83 -16.07 11.51
C ALA A 63 16.75 -16.57 10.40
N PHE A 64 16.34 -16.47 9.13
CA PHE A 64 17.19 -16.87 8.01
C PHE A 64 18.47 -16.02 7.90
N LEU A 65 18.38 -14.73 8.21
CA LEU A 65 19.52 -13.81 8.12
C LEU A 65 20.47 -13.91 9.32
N TRP A 66 19.94 -14.18 10.52
CA TRP A 66 20.68 -14.04 11.79
C TRP A 66 20.78 -15.32 12.62
N ALA A 67 19.99 -16.35 12.33
CA ALA A 67 19.95 -17.56 13.16
C ALA A 67 20.93 -18.62 12.66
N GLU A 68 21.67 -19.17 13.61
CA GLU A 68 22.24 -20.52 13.57
C GLU A 68 21.10 -21.58 13.59
N PRO A 69 21.37 -22.90 13.46
CA PRO A 69 20.43 -23.93 12.96
C PRO A 69 19.01 -23.97 13.53
N ASP A 70 18.76 -23.38 14.69
CA ASP A 70 17.50 -23.41 15.42
C ASP A 70 16.44 -22.38 14.95
N LEU A 71 16.69 -21.60 13.88
CA LEU A 71 15.71 -20.68 13.25
C LEU A 71 15.02 -19.70 14.22
N LYS A 72 15.70 -19.31 15.31
CA LYS A 72 15.19 -18.32 16.27
C LYS A 72 15.79 -16.94 15.98
N CYS A 73 14.94 -15.95 15.70
CA CYS A 73 15.32 -14.54 15.53
C CYS A 73 15.85 -13.87 16.84
N SER A 74 15.96 -14.60 17.96
CA SER A 74 16.48 -14.04 19.22
C SER A 74 17.96 -13.63 19.16
N SER A 75 18.70 -14.07 18.14
CA SER A 75 20.08 -13.68 17.87
C SER A 75 20.22 -12.42 17.00
N ALA A 76 19.11 -11.75 16.64
CA ALA A 76 19.14 -10.60 15.75
C ALA A 76 19.96 -9.45 16.34
N LYS A 77 21.12 -9.17 15.73
CA LYS A 77 22.03 -8.08 16.13
C LYS A 77 21.46 -6.70 15.78
N VAL A 78 20.56 -6.63 14.81
CA VAL A 78 19.99 -5.38 14.28
C VAL A 78 18.47 -5.50 14.15
N ALA A 79 17.74 -4.46 14.58
CA ALA A 79 16.30 -4.42 14.42
C ALA A 79 15.90 -4.41 12.93
N TRP A 80 14.87 -5.18 12.56
CA TRP A 80 14.43 -5.33 11.17
C TRP A 80 14.11 -4.00 10.46
N HIS A 81 13.57 -3.02 11.20
CA HIS A 81 13.33 -1.67 10.64
C HIS A 81 14.63 -0.98 10.18
N ALA A 82 15.75 -1.19 10.88
CA ALA A 82 17.04 -0.61 10.49
C ALA A 82 17.65 -1.37 9.30
N VAL A 83 17.40 -2.67 9.19
CA VAL A 83 17.74 -3.49 8.02
C VAL A 83 16.97 -3.00 6.78
N SER A 84 15.71 -2.58 6.96
CA SER A 84 14.84 -2.19 5.86
C SER A 84 15.04 -0.78 5.28
N VAL A 85 16.03 -0.05 5.79
CA VAL A 85 16.40 1.28 5.30
C VAL A 85 17.20 1.13 3.98
N PRO A 86 17.08 2.09 3.02
CA PRO A 86 17.88 2.07 1.79
C PRO A 86 19.38 1.97 2.07
N LYS A 87 20.15 1.44 1.11
CA LYS A 87 21.61 1.27 1.28
C LYS A 87 22.31 2.62 1.45
N GLU A 88 21.76 3.65 0.82
CA GLU A 88 22.22 5.04 0.83
C GLU A 88 22.08 5.68 2.22
N GLU A 89 21.10 5.22 3.00
CA GLU A 89 20.81 5.69 4.35
C GLU A 89 21.41 4.76 5.44
N GLY A 90 22.27 3.82 5.04
CA GLY A 90 22.97 2.92 5.96
C GLY A 90 22.18 1.68 6.39
N GLY A 91 21.15 1.29 5.64
CA GLY A 91 20.47 0.00 5.80
C GLY A 91 20.91 -1.06 4.78
N LEU A 92 20.21 -2.19 4.75
CA LEU A 92 20.49 -3.31 3.84
C LEU A 92 19.61 -3.29 2.58
N GLY A 93 18.73 -2.30 2.42
CA GLY A 93 17.91 -2.12 1.22
C GLY A 93 16.81 -3.18 1.05
N ILE A 94 16.48 -3.94 2.09
CA ILE A 94 15.33 -4.87 2.08
C ILE A 94 14.07 -4.02 2.28
N ARG A 95 13.06 -4.17 1.43
CA ARG A 95 11.89 -3.28 1.53
C ARG A 95 11.01 -3.69 2.70
N TRP A 96 10.45 -2.71 3.41
CA TRP A 96 9.60 -3.02 4.56
C TRP A 96 8.26 -3.64 4.14
N LEU A 97 8.03 -4.89 4.51
CA LEU A 97 6.81 -5.67 4.23
C LEU A 97 5.50 -4.94 4.57
N LYS A 98 5.48 -4.16 5.65
CA LYS A 98 4.30 -3.36 6.02
C LYS A 98 4.00 -2.25 5.03
N THR A 99 5.04 -1.59 4.51
CA THR A 99 4.91 -0.54 3.49
C THR A 99 4.42 -1.14 2.18
N TRP A 100 4.97 -2.29 1.78
CA TRP A 100 4.53 -3.01 0.60
C TRP A 100 3.08 -3.47 0.68
N ASN A 101 2.68 -4.09 1.79
CA ASN A 101 1.29 -4.52 1.93
C ASN A 101 0.32 -3.33 1.82
N LYS A 102 0.67 -2.17 2.39
CA LYS A 102 -0.11 -0.93 2.19
C LYS A 102 -0.15 -0.51 0.72
N ALA A 103 0.98 -0.52 0.01
CA ALA A 103 1.06 -0.18 -1.40
C ALA A 103 0.21 -1.14 -2.26
N SER A 104 0.27 -2.45 -1.99
CA SER A 104 -0.55 -3.45 -2.67
C SER A 104 -2.03 -3.27 -2.37
N MET A 105 -2.41 -2.88 -1.15
CA MET A 105 -3.81 -2.51 -0.86
C MET A 105 -4.26 -1.29 -1.66
N LEU A 106 -3.41 -0.26 -1.80
CA LEU A 106 -3.69 0.91 -2.64
C LEU A 106 -3.84 0.53 -4.12
N ARG A 107 -3.01 -0.40 -4.62
CA ARG A 107 -3.13 -0.97 -5.97
C ARG A 107 -4.48 -1.66 -6.20
N HIS A 108 -4.96 -2.43 -5.23
CA HIS A 108 -6.30 -3.04 -5.32
C HIS A 108 -7.41 -1.98 -5.30
N LEU A 109 -7.28 -0.97 -4.45
CA LEU A 109 -8.23 0.14 -4.39
C LEU A 109 -8.27 0.90 -5.72
N TRP A 110 -7.11 1.14 -6.32
CA TRP A 110 -6.97 1.72 -7.66
C TRP A 110 -7.67 0.87 -8.71
N ALA A 111 -7.47 -0.46 -8.69
CA ALA A 111 -8.14 -1.36 -9.62
C ALA A 111 -9.68 -1.30 -9.50
N ILE A 112 -10.20 -1.14 -8.28
CA ILE A 112 -11.65 -0.91 -8.03
C ILE A 112 -12.09 0.43 -8.63
N CYS A 113 -11.30 1.50 -8.44
CA CYS A 113 -11.60 2.82 -9.01
C CYS A 113 -11.67 2.78 -10.54
N MET A 114 -10.72 2.06 -11.17
CA MET A 114 -10.64 1.88 -12.62
C MET A 114 -11.64 0.86 -13.16
N LYS A 115 -12.43 0.19 -12.30
CA LYS A 115 -13.36 -0.88 -12.68
C LYS A 115 -12.69 -1.95 -13.54
N ALA A 116 -11.47 -2.35 -13.18
CA ALA A 116 -10.73 -3.35 -13.94
C ALA A 116 -11.53 -4.65 -14.10
N ASP A 117 -11.38 -5.30 -15.26
CA ASP A 117 -12.21 -6.41 -15.71
C ASP A 117 -11.84 -7.74 -15.01
N THR A 118 -12.05 -7.80 -13.70
CA THR A 118 -11.83 -9.00 -12.89
C THR A 118 -13.09 -9.37 -12.14
N LEU A 119 -13.31 -10.67 -11.92
CA LEU A 119 -14.50 -11.17 -11.22
C LEU A 119 -14.63 -10.56 -9.81
N TRP A 120 -13.52 -10.45 -9.10
CA TRP A 120 -13.45 -9.83 -7.77
C TRP A 120 -13.92 -8.37 -7.79
N ILE A 121 -13.45 -7.58 -8.75
CA ILE A 121 -13.82 -6.16 -8.87
C ILE A 121 -15.30 -6.04 -9.25
N LYS A 122 -15.78 -6.85 -10.20
CA LYS A 122 -17.21 -6.92 -10.54
C LYS A 122 -18.06 -7.23 -9.32
N TRP A 123 -17.66 -8.22 -8.52
CA TRP A 123 -18.33 -8.60 -7.29
C TRP A 123 -18.35 -7.47 -6.25
N ILE A 124 -17.24 -6.74 -6.07
CA ILE A 124 -17.21 -5.55 -5.19
C ILE A 124 -18.23 -4.51 -5.67
N HIS A 125 -18.26 -4.19 -6.97
CA HIS A 125 -19.17 -3.17 -7.50
C HIS A 125 -20.64 -3.58 -7.35
N THR A 126 -20.97 -4.86 -7.54
CA THR A 126 -22.36 -5.35 -7.45
C THR A 126 -22.84 -5.57 -6.02
N PHE A 127 -22.04 -6.23 -5.16
CA PHE A 127 -22.48 -6.65 -3.83
C PHE A 127 -22.06 -5.69 -2.70
N VAL A 128 -20.90 -5.05 -2.82
CA VAL A 128 -20.37 -4.16 -1.76
C VAL A 128 -20.79 -2.71 -2.01
N LEU A 129 -20.52 -2.18 -3.20
CA LEU A 129 -20.78 -0.77 -3.52
C LEU A 129 -22.24 -0.52 -3.90
N LYS A 130 -22.96 -1.50 -4.47
CA LYS A 130 -24.40 -1.42 -4.78
C LYS A 130 -24.84 -0.10 -5.44
N LYS A 131 -24.08 0.39 -6.44
CA LYS A 131 -24.29 1.69 -7.14
C LYS A 131 -24.02 2.95 -6.31
N HIS A 132 -23.30 2.83 -5.21
CA HIS A 132 -22.71 3.98 -4.50
C HIS A 132 -21.28 4.25 -4.98
N SER A 133 -20.84 5.51 -4.81
CA SER A 133 -19.43 5.86 -4.97
C SER A 133 -18.59 5.15 -3.91
N LEU A 134 -17.39 4.70 -4.30
CA LEU A 134 -16.39 4.06 -3.43
C LEU A 134 -16.13 4.88 -2.16
N TRP A 135 -16.10 6.20 -2.30
CA TRP A 135 -15.78 7.16 -1.23
C TRP A 135 -16.90 7.27 -0.19
N ARG A 136 -18.15 7.10 -0.61
CA ARG A 136 -19.33 7.27 0.26
C ARG A 136 -20.01 5.95 0.64
N ALA A 137 -19.64 4.84 0.01
CA ALA A 137 -20.23 3.54 0.30
C ALA A 137 -20.10 3.21 1.80
N LYS A 138 -21.22 2.84 2.42
CA LYS A 138 -21.19 2.31 3.79
C LYS A 138 -20.50 0.95 3.77
N ILE A 139 -19.72 0.67 4.80
CA ILE A 139 -19.11 -0.65 4.97
C ILE A 139 -20.23 -1.62 5.36
N PRO A 140 -20.53 -2.66 4.55
CA PRO A 140 -21.54 -3.63 4.92
C PRO A 140 -21.14 -4.38 6.20
N HIS A 141 -22.11 -4.70 7.05
CA HIS A 141 -21.85 -5.45 8.29
C HIS A 141 -21.24 -6.83 7.99
N ASP A 142 -21.77 -7.49 6.95
CA ASP A 142 -21.37 -8.84 6.53
C ASP A 142 -20.16 -8.82 5.57
N ALA A 143 -19.49 -7.68 5.42
CA ALA A 143 -18.31 -7.58 4.58
C ALA A 143 -17.14 -8.39 5.18
N SER A 144 -16.40 -9.06 4.30
CA SER A 144 -15.17 -9.75 4.69
C SER A 144 -14.16 -8.77 5.31
N TRP A 145 -13.27 -9.29 6.16
CA TRP A 145 -12.22 -8.49 6.79
C TRP A 145 -11.39 -7.69 5.76
N THR A 146 -11.07 -8.33 4.63
CA THR A 146 -10.34 -7.74 3.50
C THR A 146 -11.05 -6.51 2.94
N VAL A 147 -12.35 -6.63 2.64
CA VAL A 147 -13.16 -5.52 2.12
C VAL A 147 -13.26 -4.39 3.14
N ARG A 148 -13.48 -4.71 4.42
CA ARG A 148 -13.51 -3.68 5.48
C ARG A 148 -12.19 -2.94 5.59
N LYS A 149 -11.06 -3.66 5.54
CA LYS A 149 -9.73 -3.07 5.65
C LYS A 149 -9.44 -2.19 4.42
N LEU A 150 -9.84 -2.61 3.23
CA LEU A 150 -9.69 -1.86 1.99
C LEU A 150 -10.54 -0.58 1.99
N LEU A 151 -11.81 -0.66 2.39
CA LEU A 151 -12.70 0.50 2.49
C LEU A 151 -12.22 1.49 3.55
N LYS A 152 -11.57 1.05 4.63
CA LYS A 152 -10.94 1.96 5.61
C LYS A 152 -9.72 2.70 5.05
N LEU A 153 -9.02 2.15 4.06
CA LEU A 153 -7.88 2.82 3.43
C LEU A 153 -8.28 3.89 2.40
N ARG A 154 -9.55 3.94 2.00
CA ARG A 154 -10.00 4.90 0.99
C ARG A 154 -9.73 6.35 1.41
N ASP A 155 -9.86 6.67 2.70
CA ASP A 155 -9.69 8.05 3.18
C ASP A 155 -8.24 8.51 3.01
N MET A 156 -7.29 7.59 3.15
CA MET A 156 -5.88 7.84 2.87
C MET A 156 -5.61 7.99 1.36
N ALA A 157 -6.32 7.25 0.52
CA ALA A 157 -6.13 7.25 -0.93
C ALA A 157 -6.88 8.38 -1.66
N GLN A 158 -7.98 8.88 -1.09
CA GLN A 158 -8.86 9.88 -1.70
C GLN A 158 -8.13 11.13 -2.22
N PRO A 159 -7.13 11.71 -1.51
CA PRO A 159 -6.42 12.88 -2.00
C PRO A 159 -5.55 12.61 -3.24
N TRP A 160 -5.10 11.37 -3.40
CA TRP A 160 -4.15 10.97 -4.45
C TRP A 160 -4.83 10.48 -5.72
N ILE A 161 -6.13 10.16 -5.64
CA ILE A 161 -6.90 9.63 -6.76
C ILE A 161 -7.79 10.76 -7.28
N GLN A 162 -7.46 11.24 -8.48
CA GLN A 162 -8.29 12.17 -9.24
C GLN A 162 -8.91 11.47 -10.44
N TYR A 163 -10.20 11.70 -10.65
CA TYR A 163 -10.94 11.19 -11.79
C TYR A 163 -10.87 12.21 -12.92
N VAL A 164 -10.33 11.82 -14.06
CA VAL A 164 -10.50 12.60 -15.29
C VAL A 164 -11.90 12.31 -15.82
N ILE A 165 -12.70 13.37 -16.02
CA ILE A 165 -14.04 13.23 -16.55
C ILE A 165 -13.93 12.85 -18.03
N GLY A 166 -14.27 11.61 -18.35
CA GLY A 166 -14.49 11.15 -19.72
C GLY A 166 -15.97 11.17 -20.07
N ASP A 167 -16.55 9.98 -20.28
CA ASP A 167 -17.95 9.81 -20.65
C ASP A 167 -18.98 10.11 -19.54
N GLY A 168 -18.46 10.32 -18.33
CA GLY A 168 -19.14 10.51 -17.05
C GLY A 168 -20.13 9.40 -16.66
N LYS A 169 -20.25 8.30 -17.42
CA LYS A 169 -21.11 7.14 -17.11
C LYS A 169 -20.63 6.37 -15.87
N SER A 170 -19.37 6.54 -15.51
CA SER A 170 -18.71 5.82 -14.43
C SER A 170 -18.39 6.69 -13.22
N THR A 171 -18.63 8.01 -13.31
CA THR A 171 -18.22 9.02 -12.34
C THR A 171 -19.42 9.67 -11.66
N TYR A 172 -19.38 9.76 -10.34
CA TYR A 172 -20.39 10.41 -9.52
C TYR A 172 -20.04 11.88 -9.30
N LEU A 173 -20.84 12.79 -9.86
CA LEU A 173 -20.62 14.24 -9.84
C LEU A 173 -20.27 14.80 -8.45
N TRP A 174 -20.98 14.37 -7.41
CA TRP A 174 -20.81 14.95 -6.08
C TRP A 174 -19.79 14.23 -5.22
N ALA A 175 -19.62 12.93 -5.43
CA ALA A 175 -18.87 12.06 -4.52
C ALA A 175 -17.44 11.78 -4.99
N ASP A 176 -17.20 11.80 -6.30
CA ASP A 176 -15.89 11.48 -6.86
C ASP A 176 -15.01 12.72 -6.95
N ASN A 177 -13.70 12.50 -6.81
CA ASN A 177 -12.70 13.56 -6.81
C ASN A 177 -12.27 13.88 -8.25
N TRP A 178 -13.10 14.60 -9.01
CA TRP A 178 -12.79 15.00 -10.38
C TRP A 178 -12.36 16.47 -10.52
N HIS A 179 -12.65 17.29 -9.51
CA HIS A 179 -12.33 18.70 -9.50
C HIS A 179 -11.09 18.97 -8.65
N ASN A 180 -10.29 19.96 -9.02
CA ASN A 180 -9.09 20.39 -8.27
C ASN A 180 -9.36 20.81 -6.82
N LEU A 181 -10.64 21.00 -6.47
CA LEU A 181 -11.10 21.43 -5.14
C LEU A 181 -11.56 20.24 -4.28
N GLY A 182 -11.37 19.01 -4.75
CA GLY A 182 -11.88 17.81 -4.09
C GLY A 182 -13.34 17.49 -4.46
N PRO A 183 -13.93 16.51 -3.77
CA PRO A 183 -15.34 16.15 -3.94
C PRO A 183 -16.28 17.31 -3.57
N LEU A 184 -17.22 17.63 -4.46
CA LEU A 184 -18.10 18.80 -4.30
C LEU A 184 -18.96 18.76 -3.04
N TYR A 185 -19.32 17.57 -2.56
CA TYR A 185 -20.11 17.43 -1.32
C TYR A 185 -19.41 18.04 -0.09
N LYS A 186 -18.08 18.08 -0.07
CA LYS A 186 -17.33 18.67 1.06
C LYS A 186 -17.50 20.19 1.13
N ARG A 187 -17.83 20.85 0.01
CA ARG A 187 -17.88 22.31 -0.09
C ARG A 187 -19.30 22.87 -0.07
N PHE A 188 -20.25 22.18 -0.69
CA PHE A 188 -21.64 22.65 -0.83
C PHE A 188 -22.63 21.98 0.14
N GLY A 189 -22.12 21.19 1.09
CA GLY A 189 -22.92 20.55 2.13
C GLY A 189 -23.52 19.20 1.72
N ASP A 190 -23.90 18.42 2.73
CA ASP A 190 -24.47 17.08 2.58
C ASP A 190 -25.96 17.19 2.25
N SER A 191 -26.28 17.64 1.04
CA SER A 191 -27.62 17.35 0.53
C SER A 191 -27.66 15.87 0.21
N ARG A 192 -28.30 15.11 1.09
CA ARG A 192 -28.51 13.66 0.96
C ARG A 192 -29.25 13.30 -0.35
N ASP A 193 -29.79 14.30 -1.03
CA ASP A 193 -30.60 14.20 -2.24
C ASP A 193 -29.82 14.41 -3.55
N PHE A 194 -28.59 14.94 -3.52
CA PHE A 194 -27.97 15.45 -4.75
C PHE A 194 -27.38 14.41 -5.72
N ASN A 195 -27.20 13.13 -5.37
CA ASN A 195 -26.99 12.05 -6.35
C ASN A 195 -26.90 10.66 -5.68
N VAL A 196 -28.04 9.99 -5.56
CA VAL A 196 -28.08 8.54 -5.44
C VAL A 196 -27.88 7.96 -6.85
N GLY A 197 -26.66 7.50 -7.16
CA GLY A 197 -26.46 6.54 -8.24
C GLY A 197 -26.54 7.04 -9.69
N ARG A 198 -26.71 8.35 -9.96
CA ARG A 198 -26.80 8.85 -11.34
C ARG A 198 -25.42 9.26 -11.89
N PRO A 199 -24.93 8.60 -12.95
CA PRO A 199 -23.72 9.02 -13.63
C PRO A 199 -23.99 10.19 -14.60
N LEU A 200 -22.96 10.99 -14.84
CA LEU A 200 -22.97 12.21 -15.66
C LEU A 200 -22.86 11.85 -17.16
N SER A 201 -23.93 11.59 -17.90
CA SER A 201 -23.80 11.11 -19.29
C SER A 201 -23.31 12.16 -20.30
N ALA A 202 -22.19 11.92 -21.02
CA ALA A 202 -21.94 12.30 -22.43
C ALA A 202 -20.60 11.71 -22.96
N LYS A 203 -20.62 10.89 -24.03
CA LYS A 203 -19.48 10.13 -24.58
C LYS A 203 -18.40 11.01 -25.28
N ARG A 204 -17.09 10.75 -25.01
CA ARG A 204 -16.00 10.55 -26.02
C ARG A 204 -14.67 10.09 -25.36
N GLU A 205 -13.74 9.61 -26.20
CA GLU A 205 -12.64 8.65 -25.97
C GLU A 205 -11.47 9.11 -25.07
N GLN A 206 -10.71 8.10 -24.63
CA GLN A 206 -9.72 8.10 -23.55
C GLN A 206 -8.37 8.70 -23.95
N GLU A 207 -7.91 9.69 -23.20
CA GLU A 207 -6.47 9.92 -22.96
C GLU A 207 -6.29 10.25 -21.47
N LEU A 208 -5.63 9.36 -20.73
CA LEU A 208 -5.24 9.58 -19.34
C LEU A 208 -3.78 10.03 -19.32
N THR A 209 -3.58 11.34 -19.18
CA THR A 209 -2.24 11.90 -18.94
C THR A 209 -1.79 11.50 -17.54
N ILE A 210 -0.80 10.62 -17.48
CA ILE A 210 0.06 10.50 -16.31
C ILE A 210 0.69 11.88 -16.14
N LYS A 211 0.38 12.60 -15.05
CA LYS A 211 1.27 13.69 -14.63
C LYS A 211 2.60 13.02 -14.28
N GLN A 212 3.51 13.00 -15.24
CA GLN A 212 4.91 12.68 -15.03
C GLN A 212 5.43 13.61 -13.94
N ALA A 213 6.13 13.01 -13.00
CA ALA A 213 6.94 13.71 -12.03
C ALA A 213 7.98 14.57 -12.74
N ALA A 214 8.04 15.86 -12.41
CA ALA A 214 9.22 16.73 -12.40
C ALA A 214 8.74 18.20 -12.39
N ASP A 215 8.54 18.76 -11.20
CA ASP A 215 8.94 20.15 -10.89
C ASP A 215 8.51 20.49 -9.47
N VAL A 216 9.43 20.29 -8.53
CA VAL A 216 9.69 21.24 -7.44
C VAL A 216 11.20 21.18 -7.21
N PRO A 217 11.91 22.32 -7.19
CA PRO A 217 13.37 22.40 -7.10
C PRO A 217 13.97 21.78 -5.84
#